data_AF-A0A7Y7C3G5-F1
#
_entry.id   AF-A0A7Y7C3G5-F1
#
_cell.length_a   1.000
_cell.length_b   1.000
_cell.length_c   1.000
_cell.angle_alpha   90.00
_cell.angle_beta   90.00
_cell.angle_gamma   90.00
#
_symmetry.space_group_name_H-M   'P 1'
#
loop_
_entity.id
_entity.type
_entity.pdbx_description
1 polymer ?
#
loop_
_entity_poly.entity_id
_entity_poly.type
_entity_poly.pdbx_seq_one_letter_code
_entity_poly.pdbx_strand_id
1 'polypeptide(L)'
;MKDVFGLYRVRRGCTWTTFQDERRVSLQFGEEHAEIEVCGLNDPLPDVADDESRFCVRLELAPFVKGAGPAAYTIDGVATVFPHTPAGVQFEAGSAHTRGVNKLWGHISCFGADPEQPAVHHLTGRLDITENSSRSLVGELDLEITGTLAGPCGGDAARVLVPLAIGHLVLVD
;
A
#
# COMPACT_ATOMS: atom_id res chain seq x y z
N MET A 1 -16.30 17.33 -10.35
CA MET A 1 -15.11 16.57 -9.88
C MET A 1 -15.10 15.27 -10.65
N LYS A 2 -14.02 14.97 -11.38
CA LYS A 2 -13.90 13.67 -12.07
C LYS A 2 -13.58 12.63 -11.01
N ASP A 3 -14.37 11.56 -10.94
CA ASP A 3 -14.06 10.39 -10.13
C ASP A 3 -12.67 9.88 -10.54
N VAL A 4 -11.68 10.11 -9.68
CA VAL A 4 -10.34 9.60 -9.92
C VAL A 4 -10.40 8.13 -9.51
N PHE A 5 -10.59 7.21 -10.44
CA PHE A 5 -10.71 5.78 -10.15
C PHE A 5 -9.34 5.19 -9.81
N GLY A 6 -9.20 4.67 -8.59
CA GLY A 6 -8.09 3.81 -8.22
C GLY A 6 -8.46 2.35 -8.47
N LEU A 7 -7.57 1.57 -9.06
CA LEU A 7 -7.70 0.13 -9.22
C LEU A 7 -7.03 -0.57 -8.05
N TYR A 8 -7.78 -1.37 -7.30
CA TYR A 8 -7.23 -2.32 -6.33
C TYR A 8 -7.77 -3.69 -6.70
N ARG A 9 -6.88 -4.62 -7.04
CA ARG A 9 -7.26 -6.00 -7.36
C ARG A 9 -6.37 -6.97 -6.62
N VAL A 10 -6.96 -8.01 -6.05
CA VAL A 10 -6.26 -9.13 -5.44
C VAL A 10 -6.61 -10.40 -6.20
N ARG A 11 -5.61 -11.23 -6.49
CA ARG A 11 -5.78 -12.55 -7.08
C ARG A 11 -5.81 -13.60 -5.99
N ARG A 12 -6.72 -14.56 -6.13
CA ARG A 12 -6.77 -15.82 -5.37
C ARG A 12 -6.84 -16.97 -6.37
N GLY A 13 -5.70 -17.58 -6.66
CA GLY A 13 -5.59 -18.61 -7.69
C GLY A 13 -5.85 -18.01 -9.08
N CYS A 14 -6.95 -18.37 -9.73
CA CYS A 14 -7.30 -17.86 -11.06
C CYS A 14 -8.27 -16.67 -11.05
N THR A 15 -8.78 -16.29 -9.89
CA THR A 15 -9.84 -15.27 -9.77
C THR A 15 -9.27 -13.95 -9.28
N TRP A 16 -9.69 -12.85 -9.91
CA TRP A 16 -9.40 -11.50 -9.46
C TRP A 16 -10.61 -10.86 -8.80
N THR A 17 -10.44 -10.36 -7.58
CA THR A 17 -11.44 -9.57 -6.85
C THR A 17 -11.02 -8.10 -6.86
N THR A 18 -11.98 -7.20 -7.01
CA THR A 18 -11.76 -5.75 -7.05
C THR A 18 -12.22 -5.10 -5.74
N PHE A 19 -11.46 -4.14 -5.23
CA PHE A 19 -11.72 -3.46 -3.96
C PHE A 19 -11.96 -1.97 -4.23
N GLN A 20 -13.21 -1.57 -4.46
CA GLN A 20 -13.56 -0.22 -4.93
C GLN A 20 -14.58 0.51 -4.04
N ASP A 21 -15.15 -0.16 -3.04
CA ASP A 21 -16.33 0.33 -2.32
C ASP A 21 -15.99 1.52 -1.42
N GLU A 22 -14.82 1.46 -0.78
CA GLU A 22 -14.26 2.57 0.00
C GLU A 22 -12.78 2.74 -0.29
N ARG A 23 -12.34 4.00 -0.26
CA ARG A 23 -10.94 4.37 -0.45
C ARG A 23 -10.46 5.26 0.66
N ARG A 24 -9.41 4.80 1.33
CA ARG A 24 -8.73 5.57 2.37
C ARG A 24 -7.28 5.74 1.98
N VAL A 25 -6.85 6.99 1.93
CA VAL A 25 -5.44 7.37 1.87
C VAL A 25 -5.13 8.06 3.18
N SER A 26 -4.13 7.56 3.91
CA SER A 26 -3.63 8.24 5.10
C SER A 26 -2.13 8.47 4.98
N LEU A 27 -1.66 9.57 5.57
CA LEU A 27 -0.25 9.92 5.62
C LEU A 27 0.11 10.36 7.02
N GLN A 28 1.11 9.71 7.59
CA GLN A 28 1.69 10.05 8.87
C GLN A 28 3.13 10.51 8.64
N PHE A 29 3.45 11.74 9.03
CA PHE A 29 4.83 12.21 9.08
C PHE A 29 5.35 12.05 10.50
N GLY A 30 6.28 11.14 10.69
CA GLY A 30 7.19 11.18 11.83
C GLY A 30 8.38 12.08 11.53
N GLU A 31 9.21 12.31 12.55
CA GLU A 31 10.51 12.96 12.37
C GLU A 31 11.45 12.12 11.49
N GLU A 32 11.30 10.79 11.53
CA GLU A 32 12.22 9.84 10.90
C GLU A 32 11.70 9.22 9.58
N HIS A 33 10.39 9.24 9.32
CA HIS A 33 9.81 8.65 8.11
C HIS A 33 8.42 9.22 7.81
N ALA A 34 7.96 9.01 6.58
CA ALA A 34 6.59 9.28 6.19
C ALA A 34 5.90 7.98 5.74
N GLU A 35 4.80 7.60 6.37
CA GLU A 35 4.04 6.40 5.99
C GLU A 35 2.80 6.81 5.19
N ILE A 36 2.62 6.21 4.01
CA ILE A 36 1.40 6.29 3.21
C ILE A 36 0.69 4.94 3.30
N GLU A 37 -0.58 4.94 3.69
CA GLU A 37 -1.45 3.77 3.60
C GLU A 37 -2.56 4.05 2.60
N VAL A 38 -2.73 3.16 1.62
CA VAL A 38 -3.84 3.18 0.66
C VAL A 38 -4.65 1.90 0.77
N CYS A 39 -5.95 2.02 0.98
CA CYS A 39 -6.84 0.87 1.15
C CYS A 39 -8.01 0.89 0.17
N GLY A 40 -8.39 -0.29 -0.30
CA GLY A 40 -9.67 -0.57 -0.95
C GLY A 40 -10.51 -1.52 -0.10
N LEU A 41 -11.82 -1.33 -0.10
CA LEU A 41 -12.81 -2.25 0.48
C LEU A 41 -13.49 -3.08 -0.63
N ASN A 42 -13.73 -4.35 -0.35
CA ASN A 42 -14.64 -5.22 -1.10
C ASN A 42 -15.69 -5.75 -0.11
N ASP A 43 -16.92 -5.30 -0.27
CA ASP A 43 -18.09 -5.67 0.49
C ASP A 43 -19.14 -6.24 -0.50
N PRO A 44 -19.15 -7.56 -0.70
CA PRO A 44 -20.03 -8.16 -1.71
C PRO A 44 -21.50 -8.13 -1.29
N LEU A 45 -21.82 -8.11 0.01
CA LEU A 45 -23.18 -8.06 0.54
C LEU A 45 -23.28 -7.02 1.69
N PRO A 46 -23.56 -5.75 1.40
CA PRO A 46 -23.51 -4.65 2.39
C PRO A 46 -24.40 -4.76 3.64
N ASP A 47 -25.33 -5.72 3.65
CA ASP A 47 -26.26 -5.98 4.76
C ASP A 47 -25.88 -7.24 5.56
N VAL A 48 -24.78 -7.91 5.20
CA VAL A 48 -24.24 -9.10 5.88
C VAL A 48 -23.02 -8.65 6.68
N ALA A 49 -22.94 -9.08 7.93
CA ALA A 49 -21.76 -8.80 8.73
C ALA A 49 -20.63 -9.79 8.40
N ASP A 50 -19.39 -9.31 8.45
CA ASP A 50 -18.14 -10.09 8.41
C ASP A 50 -17.83 -10.75 7.05
N ASP A 51 -18.50 -10.35 5.97
CA ASP A 51 -18.16 -10.77 4.61
C ASP A 51 -17.24 -9.76 3.89
N GLU A 52 -17.01 -8.60 4.51
CA GLU A 52 -16.17 -7.56 3.95
C GLU A 52 -14.69 -7.92 4.05
N SER A 53 -13.96 -7.59 2.98
CA SER A 53 -12.51 -7.70 2.96
C SER A 53 -11.90 -6.36 2.56
N ARG A 54 -10.81 -6.00 3.24
CA ARG A 54 -10.06 -4.78 2.97
C ARG A 54 -8.64 -5.14 2.56
N PHE A 55 -8.21 -4.62 1.43
CA PHE A 55 -6.83 -4.72 0.97
C PHE A 55 -6.16 -3.35 1.11
N CYS A 56 -5.04 -3.30 1.83
CA CYS A 56 -4.25 -2.11 2.03
C CYS A 56 -2.82 -2.33 1.52
N VAL A 57 -2.26 -1.30 0.90
CA VAL A 57 -0.81 -1.19 0.66
C VAL A 57 -0.27 -0.10 1.57
N ARG A 58 0.81 -0.41 2.26
CA ARG A 58 1.57 0.54 3.06
C ARG A 58 2.92 0.79 2.42
N LEU A 59 3.35 2.04 2.48
CA LEU A 59 4.56 2.54 1.89
C LEU A 59 5.24 3.45 2.92
N GLU A 60 6.48 3.12 3.28
CA GLU A 60 7.33 3.98 4.10
C GLU A 60 8.30 4.73 3.18
N LEU A 61 8.21 6.06 3.18
CA LEU A 61 9.10 6.96 2.46
C LEU A 61 10.26 7.41 3.34
N ALA A 62 11.44 7.52 2.73
CA ALA A 62 12.61 8.06 3.38
C ALA A 62 12.38 9.52 3.81
N PRO A 63 12.94 9.96 4.95
CA PRO A 63 12.68 11.30 5.49
C PRO A 63 13.07 12.43 4.53
N PHE A 64 14.10 12.23 3.70
CA PHE A 64 14.52 13.23 2.70
C PHE A 64 13.51 13.44 1.57
N VAL A 65 12.51 12.56 1.41
CA VAL A 65 11.46 12.72 0.39
C VAL A 65 10.55 13.89 0.74
N LYS A 66 10.28 14.16 2.03
CA LYS A 66 9.35 15.20 2.44
C LYS A 66 9.77 16.58 1.93
N GLY A 67 8.92 17.22 1.12
CA GLY A 67 9.16 18.57 0.60
C GLY A 67 10.30 18.68 -0.41
N ALA A 68 10.81 17.56 -0.92
CA ALA A 68 11.87 17.55 -1.94
C ALA A 68 11.40 17.99 -3.35
N GLY A 69 10.09 18.24 -3.50
CA GLY A 69 9.48 18.51 -4.79
C GLY A 69 9.11 17.23 -5.57
N PRO A 70 8.65 17.40 -6.82
CA PRO A 70 8.21 16.29 -7.67
C PRO A 70 9.35 15.30 -7.94
N ALA A 71 9.04 14.01 -7.89
CA ALA A 71 9.99 12.93 -8.06
C ALA A 71 9.30 11.65 -8.50
N ALA A 72 10.05 10.76 -9.15
CA ALA A 72 9.59 9.44 -9.51
C ALA A 72 10.49 8.39 -8.86
N TYR A 73 9.87 7.39 -8.24
CA TYR A 73 10.57 6.30 -7.57
C TYR A 73 10.18 4.98 -8.21
N THR A 74 11.16 4.26 -8.74
CA THR A 74 11.00 2.86 -9.14
C THR A 74 11.00 1.98 -7.89
N ILE A 75 10.03 1.07 -7.82
CA ILE A 75 9.89 0.06 -6.78
C ILE A 75 10.28 -1.28 -7.39
N ASP A 76 11.26 -1.95 -6.78
CA ASP A 76 11.71 -3.29 -7.13
C ASP A 76 12.24 -3.93 -5.85
N GLY A 77 11.77 -5.12 -5.47
CA GLY A 77 12.30 -5.76 -4.27
C GLY A 77 11.42 -6.87 -3.71
N VAL A 78 11.81 -7.34 -2.52
CA VAL A 78 11.12 -8.39 -1.79
C VAL A 78 10.76 -7.87 -0.39
N ALA A 79 9.49 -7.99 0.00
CA ALA A 79 9.06 -7.75 1.37
C ALA A 79 8.67 -9.06 2.05
N THR A 80 9.24 -9.30 3.23
CA THR A 80 8.80 -10.38 4.13
C THR A 80 7.99 -9.76 5.26
N VAL A 81 6.69 -10.08 5.30
CA VAL A 81 5.75 -9.57 6.30
C VAL A 81 5.53 -10.65 7.36
N PHE A 82 5.96 -10.37 8.59
CA PHE A 82 5.89 -11.32 9.70
C PHE A 82 4.59 -11.15 10.48
N PRO A 83 3.85 -12.23 10.77
CA PRO A 83 2.67 -12.14 11.62
C PRO A 83 3.06 -11.74 13.06
N HIS A 84 2.19 -10.99 13.72
CA HIS A 84 2.25 -10.71 15.17
C HIS A 84 3.53 -10.07 15.75
N THR A 85 4.42 -9.46 14.94
CA THR A 85 5.67 -8.87 15.45
C THR A 85 5.71 -7.34 15.32
N PRO A 86 6.29 -6.61 16.30
CA PRO A 86 6.44 -5.16 16.25
C PRO A 86 7.43 -4.68 15.17
N ALA A 87 8.30 -5.57 14.67
CA ALA A 87 9.26 -5.29 13.59
C ALA A 87 8.71 -5.61 12.18
N GLY A 88 7.38 -5.71 12.03
CA GLY A 88 6.63 -6.63 11.16
C GLY A 88 6.91 -6.70 9.65
N VAL A 89 7.88 -5.97 9.10
CA VAL A 89 8.25 -6.04 7.68
C VAL A 89 9.76 -5.89 7.48
N GLN A 90 10.35 -6.85 6.78
CA GLN A 90 11.70 -6.74 6.21
C GLN A 90 11.58 -6.45 4.73
N PHE A 91 12.30 -5.46 4.21
CA PHE A 91 12.32 -5.12 2.79
C PHE A 91 13.74 -5.18 2.24
N GLU A 92 13.92 -5.96 1.18
CA GLU A 92 15.16 -6.10 0.44
C GLU A 92 14.99 -5.46 -0.94
N ALA A 93 15.63 -4.31 -1.14
CA ALA A 93 15.58 -3.57 -2.40
C ALA A 93 16.25 -4.37 -3.52
N GLY A 94 15.57 -4.48 -4.65
CA GLY A 94 16.09 -5.05 -5.88
C GLY A 94 17.01 -4.08 -6.63
N SER A 95 17.62 -4.56 -7.72
CA SER A 95 18.62 -3.81 -8.47
C SER A 95 18.07 -2.56 -9.18
N ALA A 96 16.78 -2.54 -9.50
CA ALA A 96 16.13 -1.41 -10.16
C ALA A 96 15.52 -0.40 -9.17
N HIS A 97 15.59 -0.69 -7.87
CA HIS A 97 14.96 0.13 -6.82
C HIS A 97 15.63 1.49 -6.69
N THR A 98 14.83 2.55 -6.69
CA THR A 98 15.34 3.90 -6.42
C THR A 98 15.29 4.24 -4.95
N ARG A 99 16.26 5.02 -4.48
CA ARG A 99 16.28 5.52 -3.10
C ARG A 99 15.12 6.50 -2.89
N GLY A 100 14.30 6.27 -1.87
CA GLY A 100 13.16 7.12 -1.52
C GLY A 100 12.00 6.33 -0.93
N VAL A 101 11.86 5.07 -1.34
CA VAL A 101 10.95 4.10 -0.73
C VAL A 101 11.79 3.18 0.17
N ASN A 102 11.55 3.23 1.48
CA ASN A 102 12.25 2.39 2.46
C ASN A 102 11.64 1.00 2.56
N LYS A 103 10.30 0.94 2.61
CA LYS A 103 9.53 -0.31 2.73
C LYS A 103 8.22 -0.17 1.97
N LEU A 104 7.74 -1.29 1.44
CA LEU A 104 6.42 -1.38 0.87
C LEU A 104 5.90 -2.80 1.10
N TRP A 105 4.61 -2.93 1.43
CA TRP A 105 3.97 -4.24 1.56
C TRP A 105 2.46 -4.15 1.41
N GLY A 106 1.84 -5.29 1.05
CA GLY A 106 0.39 -5.44 0.99
C GLY A 106 -0.16 -6.23 2.17
N HIS A 107 -1.36 -5.90 2.65
CA HIS A 107 -2.06 -6.66 3.67
C HIS A 107 -3.54 -6.75 3.33
N ILE A 108 -4.13 -7.93 3.47
CA ILE A 108 -5.55 -8.18 3.28
C ILE A 108 -6.20 -8.65 4.56
N SER A 109 -7.07 -7.81 5.11
CA SER A 109 -7.86 -8.10 6.31
C SER A 109 -9.27 -8.53 5.94
N CYS A 110 -9.80 -9.49 6.70
CA CYS A 110 -11.21 -9.88 6.76
C CYS A 110 -11.42 -10.64 8.07
N PHE A 111 -12.64 -11.12 8.33
CA PHE A 111 -12.88 -11.98 9.48
C PHE A 111 -12.10 -13.30 9.36
N GLY A 112 -11.18 -13.54 10.30
CA GLY A 112 -10.35 -14.74 10.33
C GLY A 112 -9.10 -14.58 11.20
N ALA A 113 -8.41 -15.69 11.45
CA ALA A 113 -7.12 -15.68 12.14
C ALA A 113 -5.99 -15.35 11.15
N ASP A 114 -4.99 -14.59 11.61
CA ASP A 114 -3.78 -14.36 10.82
C ASP A 114 -3.03 -15.68 10.56
N PRO A 115 -2.41 -15.85 9.39
CA PRO A 115 -1.52 -16.97 9.13
C PRO A 115 -0.31 -16.95 10.08
N GLU A 116 0.13 -18.12 10.54
CA GLU A 116 1.34 -18.24 11.38
C GLU A 116 2.65 -18.02 10.60
N GLN A 117 2.61 -18.19 9.28
CA GLN A 117 3.79 -18.11 8.42
C GLN A 117 3.98 -16.69 7.86
N PRO A 118 5.22 -16.20 7.75
CA PRO A 118 5.51 -14.95 7.05
C PRO A 118 5.04 -14.99 5.60
N ALA A 119 4.51 -13.86 5.15
CA ALA A 119 4.12 -13.65 3.77
C ALA A 119 5.30 -13.04 2.99
N VAL A 120 5.58 -13.52 1.79
CA VAL A 120 6.68 -13.02 0.94
C VAL A 120 6.10 -12.37 -0.30
N HIS A 121 6.38 -11.09 -0.47
CA HIS A 121 5.91 -10.26 -1.57
C HIS A 121 7.08 -9.95 -2.50
N HIS A 122 6.93 -10.25 -3.78
CA HIS A 122 7.77 -9.68 -4.83
C HIS A 122 7.07 -8.45 -5.38
N LEU A 123 7.75 -7.32 -5.35
CA LEU A 123 7.19 -5.99 -5.56
C LEU A 123 7.82 -5.37 -6.78
N THR A 124 7.01 -4.93 -7.74
CA THR A 124 7.48 -4.16 -8.89
C THR A 124 6.50 -3.02 -9.18
N GLY A 125 7.01 -1.84 -9.48
CA GLY A 125 6.14 -0.70 -9.72
C GLY A 125 6.84 0.65 -9.72
N ARG A 126 6.03 1.68 -9.54
CA ARG A 126 6.46 3.07 -9.57
C ARG A 126 5.56 3.94 -8.69
N LEU A 127 6.19 4.89 -8.01
CA LEU A 127 5.53 6.00 -7.34
C LEU A 127 5.91 7.29 -8.05
N ASP A 128 4.95 7.95 -8.68
CA ASP A 128 5.13 9.24 -9.34
C ASP A 128 4.53 10.35 -8.47
N ILE A 129 5.38 11.18 -7.87
CA ILE A 129 4.96 12.33 -7.07
C ILE A 129 5.01 13.58 -7.96
N THR A 130 3.85 14.18 -8.21
CA THR A 130 3.70 15.40 -9.03
C THR A 130 3.67 16.67 -8.19
N GLU A 131 3.29 16.58 -6.92
CA GLU A 131 3.38 17.67 -5.94
C GLU A 131 3.87 17.14 -4.60
N ASN A 132 4.86 17.80 -4.01
CA ASN A 132 5.45 17.40 -2.75
C ASN A 132 5.95 18.62 -2.01
N SER A 133 5.17 19.06 -1.03
CA SER A 133 5.49 20.19 -0.18
C SER A 133 5.51 19.75 1.29
N SER A 134 5.76 20.68 2.20
CA SER A 134 5.58 20.43 3.64
C SER A 134 4.11 20.18 4.03
N ARG A 135 3.14 20.45 3.15
CA ARG A 135 1.69 20.45 3.44
C ARG A 135 0.85 19.58 2.51
N SER A 136 1.43 19.10 1.42
CA SER A 136 0.73 18.37 0.37
C SER A 136 1.62 17.31 -0.24
N LEU A 137 1.00 16.18 -0.58
CA LEU A 137 1.59 15.14 -1.41
C LEU A 137 0.54 14.71 -2.44
N VAL A 138 0.86 14.88 -3.72
CA VAL A 138 0.01 14.48 -4.84
C VAL A 138 0.84 13.64 -5.79
N GLY A 139 0.27 12.53 -6.26
CA GLY A 139 0.96 11.61 -7.15
C GLY A 139 0.10 10.44 -7.58
N GLU A 140 0.75 9.37 -8.01
CA GLU A 140 0.15 8.11 -8.39
C GLU A 140 1.07 6.96 -7.95
N LEU A 141 0.46 5.91 -7.42
CA LEU A 141 1.14 4.64 -7.14
C LEU A 141 0.66 3.60 -8.14
N ASP A 142 1.59 3.03 -8.89
CA ASP A 142 1.37 1.89 -9.78
C ASP A 142 2.22 0.70 -9.33
N LEU A 143 1.60 -0.35 -8.82
CA LEU A 143 2.27 -1.42 -8.10
C LEU A 143 1.68 -2.78 -8.46
N GLU A 144 2.55 -3.73 -8.78
CA GLU A 144 2.26 -5.15 -8.80
C GLU A 144 2.94 -5.84 -7.62
N ILE A 145 2.18 -6.72 -6.97
CA ILE A 145 2.63 -7.61 -5.90
C ILE A 145 2.41 -9.04 -6.37
N THR A 146 3.40 -9.91 -6.24
CA THR A 146 3.23 -11.35 -6.44
C THR A 146 3.76 -12.13 -5.24
N GLY A 147 3.28 -13.35 -5.05
CA GLY A 147 3.54 -14.15 -3.85
C GLY A 147 2.39 -14.05 -2.84
N THR A 148 2.51 -14.77 -1.74
CA THR A 148 1.46 -14.85 -0.73
C THR A 148 1.25 -13.49 -0.06
N LEU A 149 0.05 -12.93 -0.13
CA LEU A 149 -0.30 -11.69 0.57
C LEU A 149 -0.46 -11.94 2.07
N ALA A 150 -0.10 -10.93 2.88
CA ALA A 150 -0.23 -11.01 4.33
C ALA A 150 -1.69 -10.83 4.78
N GLY A 151 -2.09 -11.48 5.87
CA GLY A 151 -3.41 -11.36 6.49
C GLY A 151 -4.35 -12.54 6.25
N PRO A 152 -5.50 -12.58 6.94
CA PRO A 152 -6.37 -13.77 7.04
C PRO A 152 -7.01 -14.18 5.72
N CYS A 153 -7.22 -13.23 4.81
CA CYS A 153 -7.91 -13.48 3.54
C CYS A 153 -6.99 -13.88 2.38
N GLY A 154 -5.67 -13.86 2.62
CA GLY A 154 -4.62 -14.23 1.68
C GLY A 154 -4.77 -13.68 0.26
N GLY A 155 -4.07 -14.32 -0.66
CA GLY A 155 -3.98 -13.94 -2.07
C GLY A 155 -2.60 -14.26 -2.59
N ASP A 156 -2.46 -14.42 -3.90
CA ASP A 156 -1.19 -14.81 -4.53
C ASP A 156 -0.64 -13.74 -5.48
N ALA A 157 -1.41 -12.68 -5.71
CA ALA A 157 -0.97 -11.46 -6.37
C ALA A 157 -1.89 -10.27 -6.03
N ALA A 158 -1.40 -9.05 -6.24
CA ALA A 158 -2.22 -7.84 -6.24
C ALA A 158 -1.76 -6.84 -7.31
N ARG A 159 -2.68 -6.01 -7.79
CA ARG A 159 -2.41 -4.86 -8.64
C ARG A 159 -3.07 -3.62 -8.04
N VAL A 160 -2.28 -2.57 -7.88
CA VAL A 160 -2.70 -1.28 -7.33
C VAL A 160 -2.32 -0.19 -8.33
N LEU A 161 -3.29 0.56 -8.81
CA LEU A 161 -3.05 1.77 -9.61
C LEU A 161 -3.92 2.87 -9.04
N VAL A 162 -3.35 3.75 -8.22
CA VAL A 162 -4.15 4.67 -7.40
C VAL A 162 -3.57 6.08 -7.42
N PRO A 163 -4.43 7.10 -7.64
CA PRO A 163 -4.03 8.46 -7.39
C PRO A 163 -3.79 8.68 -5.89
N LEU A 164 -2.75 9.41 -5.56
CA LEU A 164 -2.48 9.92 -4.22
C LEU A 164 -2.80 11.41 -4.23
N ALA A 165 -3.68 11.84 -3.35
CA ALA A 165 -3.96 13.26 -3.16
C ALA A 165 -4.22 13.51 -1.68
N ILE A 166 -3.19 14.00 -0.99
CA ILE A 166 -3.23 14.27 0.44
C ILE A 166 -3.05 15.76 0.62
N GLY A 167 -4.18 16.46 0.77
CA GLY A 167 -4.23 17.87 1.09
C GLY A 167 -4.41 18.10 2.58
N HIS A 168 -3.79 19.16 3.12
CA HIS A 168 -3.83 19.55 4.53
C HIS A 168 -3.25 18.49 5.48
N LEU A 169 -1.94 18.27 5.38
CA LEU A 169 -1.20 17.59 6.44
C LEU A 169 -1.30 18.41 7.73
N VAL A 170 -2.03 17.90 8.72
CA VAL A 170 -1.94 18.42 10.09
C VAL A 170 -0.59 17.95 10.62
N LEU A 171 0.34 18.89 10.77
CA LEU A 171 1.57 18.63 11.51
C LEU A 171 1.15 18.34 12.96
N VAL A 172 1.36 17.11 13.41
CA VAL A 172 1.28 16.79 14.83
C VAL A 172 2.68 17.05 15.35
N ASP A 173 2.84 18.21 16.00
CA ASP A 173 4.06 18.59 16.71
C ASP A 173 4.27 17.74 17.97
#